data_AF-A0A3S0VQN3-F1
#
_entry.id   AF-A0A3S0VQN3-F1
#
_cell.length_a   1.000
_cell.length_b   1.000
_cell.length_c   1.000
_cell.angle_alpha   90.00
_cell.angle_beta   90.00
_cell.angle_gamma   90.00
#
_symmetry.space_group_name_H-M   'P 1'
#
loop_
_entity.id
_entity.type
_entity.pdbx_description
1 polymer ?
#
loop_
_entity_poly.entity_id
_entity_poly.type
_entity_poly.pdbx_seq_one_letter_code
_entity_poly.pdbx_strand_id
1 'polypeptide(L)'
;MDSTKKEGRAPVESTALSTSSSSDYATPLRTAALDYVRRGWALTWMPHGSKFPPHKAWNTAANVVTDAAGVPKRWNGTPRNIGLVHALGAVKTCSLDVDKVEHTRATFAEFGIDLDEIRQGVPCVVGNPENFRLLFVQPPGLDLPLVQLEWPDPTNPKKKITVFELRAGANQDVLPPSLHPLGIEYQWAHPLPSDPSEHPTPPAVLLNMWQHWAEWEPQLKAACPWARHATPSSAPTRTESTSLSVIDAFNAVHDVRGILEQHGYQRRGEHRYLPPNSTSGVASVRILDTGMVYSSNGSCPLNDGHAHDAFDCWRILEHGGEVRTAVREAARLLGMDAVATAIPAIPATQPHGEAATVARIATVAVANPVRCIDCRHGRMALPDDELGAWRLCSAGKGGRFAYQEHYCTAWEATAAIESESQPAPPPPPPKLAARQTPEQRQQCFDARVAEFMRAGMTLDEATAATAKEGW
;
A
#
# COMPACT_ATOMS: atom_id res chain seq x y z
N MET A 1 -72.27 -21.06 -56.30
CA MET A 1 -72.17 -19.60 -56.31
C MET A 1 -72.04 -19.17 -54.86
N ASP A 2 -70.81 -19.00 -54.39
CA ASP A 2 -70.55 -18.05 -53.32
C ASP A 2 -69.10 -17.57 -53.43
N SER A 3 -68.95 -16.26 -53.46
CA SER A 3 -67.74 -15.54 -53.86
C SER A 3 -67.16 -14.86 -52.64
N THR A 4 -66.12 -15.44 -52.04
CA THR A 4 -65.35 -14.77 -50.99
C THR A 4 -64.02 -14.26 -51.55
N LYS A 5 -64.02 -12.94 -51.70
CA LYS A 5 -62.97 -11.98 -52.07
C LYS A 5 -61.64 -12.26 -51.35
N LYS A 6 -60.55 -12.46 -52.12
CA LYS A 6 -59.16 -12.35 -51.62
C LYS A 6 -58.77 -10.88 -51.64
N GLU A 7 -58.62 -10.27 -50.47
CA GLU A 7 -57.98 -8.96 -50.33
C GLU A 7 -56.45 -9.11 -50.39
N GLY A 8 -55.83 -8.27 -51.21
CA GLY A 8 -54.40 -8.28 -51.51
C GLY A 8 -53.56 -7.78 -50.33
N ARG A 9 -52.49 -8.53 -50.06
CA ARG A 9 -51.40 -8.11 -49.17
C ARG A 9 -50.63 -6.97 -49.84
N ALA A 10 -50.67 -5.78 -49.24
CA ALA A 10 -49.84 -4.65 -49.64
C ALA A 10 -48.34 -5.02 -49.56
N PRO A 11 -47.48 -4.48 -50.45
CA PRO A 11 -46.05 -4.73 -50.38
C PRO A 11 -45.50 -4.04 -49.12
N VAL A 12 -44.76 -4.81 -48.32
CA VAL A 12 -44.02 -4.31 -47.18
C VAL A 12 -42.91 -3.40 -47.74
N GLU A 13 -43.01 -2.10 -47.48
CA GLU A 13 -41.91 -1.16 -47.72
C GLU A 13 -40.70 -1.64 -46.93
N SER A 14 -39.68 -2.07 -47.67
CA SER A 14 -38.33 -2.30 -47.17
C SER A 14 -37.77 -0.95 -46.71
N THR A 15 -37.84 -0.68 -45.41
CA THR A 15 -37.10 0.42 -44.78
C THR A 15 -35.62 0.19 -45.02
N ALA A 16 -35.06 0.85 -46.02
CA ALA A 16 -33.64 0.86 -46.28
C ALA A 16 -32.94 1.41 -45.03
N LEU A 17 -32.09 0.60 -44.41
CA LEU A 17 -31.09 1.11 -43.47
C LEU A 17 -30.26 2.16 -44.22
N SER A 18 -30.45 3.42 -43.85
CA SER A 18 -29.61 4.53 -44.28
C SER A 18 -28.17 4.23 -43.87
N THR A 19 -27.35 3.78 -44.81
CA THR A 19 -25.91 3.73 -44.65
C THR A 19 -25.42 5.18 -44.59
N SER A 20 -25.15 5.68 -43.37
CA SER A 20 -24.55 7.00 -43.19
C SER A 20 -23.28 7.07 -44.01
N SER A 21 -23.16 8.13 -44.82
CA SER A 21 -22.05 8.27 -45.74
C SER A 21 -20.80 8.58 -44.93
N SER A 22 -19.61 8.15 -45.38
CA SER A 22 -18.35 8.46 -44.67
C SER A 22 -18.10 9.97 -44.44
N SER A 23 -18.80 10.83 -45.18
CA SER A 23 -18.80 12.29 -45.05
C SER A 23 -19.45 12.77 -43.75
N ASP A 24 -20.44 12.04 -43.22
CA ASP A 24 -21.30 12.50 -42.13
C ASP A 24 -20.52 12.64 -40.80
N TYR A 25 -19.48 11.83 -40.61
CA TYR A 25 -18.63 11.83 -39.41
C TYR A 25 -17.38 12.71 -39.55
N ALA A 26 -16.93 13.01 -40.76
CA ALA A 26 -15.64 13.67 -40.99
C ALA A 26 -15.64 15.13 -40.53
N THR A 27 -16.74 15.86 -40.76
CA THR A 27 -16.85 17.29 -40.41
C THR A 27 -16.92 17.53 -38.90
N PRO A 28 -17.75 16.81 -38.11
CA PRO A 28 -17.74 16.91 -36.66
C PRO A 28 -16.37 16.62 -36.04
N LEU A 29 -15.70 15.54 -36.48
CA LEU A 29 -14.37 15.17 -35.98
C LEU A 29 -13.32 16.27 -36.26
N ARG A 30 -13.32 16.84 -37.47
CA ARG A 30 -12.41 17.95 -37.81
C ARG A 30 -12.68 19.19 -36.94
N THR A 31 -13.95 19.51 -36.69
CA THR A 31 -14.36 20.66 -35.88
C THR A 31 -13.92 20.49 -34.43
N ALA A 32 -14.15 19.31 -33.85
CA ALA A 32 -13.70 18.98 -32.50
C ALA A 32 -12.16 19.00 -32.39
N ALA A 33 -11.44 18.43 -33.36
CA ALA A 33 -9.98 18.47 -33.38
C ALA A 33 -9.44 19.90 -33.43
N LEU A 34 -10.08 20.82 -34.17
CA LEU A 34 -9.74 22.25 -34.17
C LEU A 34 -9.96 22.89 -32.79
N ASP A 35 -11.05 22.56 -32.08
CA ASP A 35 -11.29 23.07 -30.73
C ASP A 35 -10.21 22.58 -29.76
N TYR A 36 -9.90 21.29 -29.78
CA TYR A 36 -8.92 20.70 -28.88
C TYR A 36 -7.50 21.26 -29.07
N VAL A 37 -7.03 21.45 -30.31
CA VAL A 37 -5.70 22.07 -30.51
C VAL A 37 -5.67 23.54 -30.10
N ARG A 38 -6.79 24.27 -30.20
CA ARG A 38 -6.89 25.67 -29.71
C ARG A 38 -6.81 25.77 -28.20
N ARG A 39 -7.19 24.71 -27.47
CA ARG A 39 -6.97 24.58 -26.02
C ARG A 39 -5.50 24.28 -25.67
N GLY A 40 -4.63 24.15 -26.65
CA GLY A 40 -3.21 23.84 -26.47
C GLY A 40 -2.93 22.35 -26.32
N TRP A 41 -3.87 21.47 -26.66
CA TRP A 41 -3.70 20.02 -26.53
C TRP A 41 -2.98 19.40 -27.73
N ALA A 42 -2.28 18.29 -27.48
CA ALA A 42 -1.68 17.45 -28.52
C ALA A 42 -2.57 16.28 -28.88
N LEU A 43 -2.85 16.11 -30.17
CA LEU A 43 -3.72 15.06 -30.68
C LEU A 43 -2.96 14.01 -31.48
N THR A 44 -3.26 12.74 -31.22
CA THR A 44 -2.97 11.62 -32.11
C THR A 44 -4.25 11.17 -32.81
N TRP A 45 -4.14 10.25 -33.76
CA TRP A 45 -5.27 9.76 -34.55
C TRP A 45 -5.22 8.25 -34.74
N MET A 46 -6.40 7.69 -34.95
CA MET A 46 -6.59 6.25 -35.22
C MET A 46 -7.73 6.03 -36.22
N PRO A 47 -7.84 4.82 -36.81
CA PRO A 47 -8.99 4.46 -37.60
C PRO A 47 -10.31 4.76 -36.86
N HIS A 48 -11.34 5.19 -37.58
CA HIS A 48 -12.65 5.41 -36.97
C HIS A 48 -13.18 4.10 -36.39
N GLY A 49 -13.67 4.12 -35.14
CA GLY A 49 -14.08 2.89 -34.43
C GLY A 49 -12.95 2.15 -33.71
N SER A 50 -11.70 2.60 -33.80
CA SER A 50 -10.54 2.03 -33.10
C SER A 50 -10.17 2.82 -31.85
N LYS A 51 -9.52 2.18 -30.88
CA LYS A 51 -8.97 2.82 -29.68
C LYS A 51 -7.45 3.00 -29.69
N PHE A 52 -6.74 2.49 -30.70
CA PHE A 52 -5.28 2.46 -30.72
C PHE A 52 -4.71 3.15 -31.96
N PRO A 53 -3.79 4.13 -31.80
CA PRO A 53 -3.03 4.70 -32.91
C PRO A 53 -2.07 3.66 -33.52
N PRO A 54 -2.23 3.24 -34.78
CA PRO A 54 -1.42 2.15 -35.34
C PRO A 54 -0.03 2.60 -35.81
N HIS A 55 0.26 3.90 -35.77
CA HIS A 55 1.51 4.44 -36.30
C HIS A 55 2.61 4.46 -35.23
N LYS A 56 3.86 4.27 -35.67
CA LYS A 56 5.02 4.27 -34.78
C LYS A 56 5.19 5.63 -34.11
N ALA A 57 5.64 5.62 -32.86
CA ALA A 57 5.95 6.83 -32.09
C ALA A 57 4.80 7.86 -32.04
N TRP A 58 3.56 7.39 -32.03
CA TRP A 58 2.34 8.21 -32.01
C TRP A 58 2.23 9.18 -30.83
N ASN A 59 2.98 8.92 -29.76
CA ASN A 59 3.05 9.68 -28.51
C ASN A 59 4.28 10.60 -28.44
N THR A 60 4.84 11.01 -29.57
CA THR A 60 6.01 11.91 -29.64
C THR A 60 5.63 13.24 -30.28
N ALA A 61 6.35 14.31 -29.93
CA ALA A 61 6.10 15.66 -30.45
C ALA A 61 6.09 15.74 -31.99
N ALA A 62 6.88 14.89 -32.67
CA ALA A 62 6.93 14.84 -34.13
C ALA A 62 5.70 14.20 -34.79
N ASN A 63 4.92 13.40 -34.05
CA ASN A 63 3.82 12.59 -34.58
C ASN A 63 2.46 12.93 -33.97
N VAL A 64 2.34 14.08 -33.31
CA VAL A 64 1.08 14.64 -32.83
C VAL A 64 0.69 15.89 -33.63
N VAL A 65 -0.59 16.22 -33.60
CA VAL A 65 -1.14 17.46 -34.14
C VAL A 65 -1.39 18.41 -32.96
N THR A 66 -0.69 19.54 -32.93
CA THR A 66 -0.75 20.53 -31.84
C THR A 66 -1.23 21.91 -32.28
N ASP A 67 -1.46 22.10 -33.58
CA ASP A 67 -1.87 23.39 -34.15
C ASP A 67 -3.02 23.24 -35.15
N ALA A 68 -3.72 24.34 -35.38
CA ALA A 68 -4.87 24.39 -36.28
C ALA A 68 -4.51 24.13 -37.76
N ALA A 69 -3.25 24.35 -38.16
CA ALA A 69 -2.78 24.11 -39.53
C ALA A 69 -2.53 22.63 -39.81
N GLY A 70 -2.22 21.84 -38.78
CA GLY A 70 -2.05 20.39 -38.85
C GLY A 70 -3.37 19.63 -38.91
N VAL A 71 -4.44 20.16 -38.29
CA VAL A 71 -5.76 19.52 -38.28
C VAL A 71 -6.30 19.20 -39.69
N PRO A 72 -6.37 20.12 -40.66
CA PRO A 72 -6.88 19.81 -42.00
C PRO A 72 -5.99 18.84 -42.78
N LYS A 73 -4.70 18.70 -42.42
CA LYS A 73 -3.81 17.69 -43.01
C LYS A 73 -4.18 16.29 -42.53
N ARG A 74 -4.67 16.17 -41.29
CA ARG A 74 -5.00 14.89 -40.67
C ARG A 74 -6.48 14.51 -40.76
N TRP A 75 -7.40 15.44 -40.54
CA TRP A 75 -8.84 15.26 -40.69
C TRP A 75 -9.30 15.95 -41.99
N ASN A 76 -8.97 15.30 -43.11
CA ASN A 76 -9.08 15.82 -44.48
C ASN A 76 -10.29 15.25 -45.26
N GLY A 77 -11.34 14.81 -44.57
CA GLY A 77 -12.52 14.16 -45.17
C GLY A 77 -12.60 12.65 -44.90
N THR A 78 -11.50 12.00 -44.51
CA THR A 78 -11.56 10.64 -43.95
C THR A 78 -11.81 10.71 -42.44
N PRO A 79 -12.86 10.04 -41.91
CA PRO A 79 -13.12 10.02 -40.47
C PRO A 79 -12.01 9.28 -39.73
N ARG A 80 -11.54 9.89 -38.63
CA ARG A 80 -10.50 9.35 -37.75
C ARG A 80 -10.84 9.70 -36.30
N ASN A 81 -10.79 8.70 -35.44
CA ASN A 81 -10.90 8.92 -34.00
C ASN A 81 -9.75 9.82 -33.52
N ILE A 82 -10.06 10.62 -32.51
CA ILE A 82 -9.17 11.61 -31.91
C ILE A 82 -8.65 11.06 -30.60
N GLY A 83 -7.33 10.96 -30.45
CA GLY A 83 -6.69 10.64 -29.19
C GLY A 83 -6.00 11.87 -28.61
N LEU A 84 -6.22 12.16 -27.33
CA LEU A 84 -5.51 13.20 -26.57
C LEU A 84 -4.25 12.63 -25.96
N VAL A 85 -3.07 13.17 -26.28
CA VAL A 85 -1.79 12.72 -25.67
C VAL A 85 -1.46 13.60 -24.48
N HIS A 86 -1.52 13.03 -23.27
CA HIS A 86 -1.49 13.79 -22.01
C HIS A 86 -0.19 14.56 -21.74
N ALA A 87 0.96 13.97 -22.07
CA ALA A 87 2.28 14.57 -21.81
C ALA A 87 2.69 15.66 -22.80
N LEU A 88 1.91 15.89 -23.87
CA LEU A 88 2.28 16.77 -24.98
C LEU A 88 1.29 17.92 -25.14
N GLY A 89 1.71 18.93 -25.90
CA GLY A 89 0.95 20.16 -26.12
C GLY A 89 1.49 21.32 -25.28
N ALA A 90 0.90 22.50 -25.48
CA ALA A 90 1.16 23.66 -24.64
C ALA A 90 0.55 23.50 -23.24
N VAL A 91 -0.54 22.71 -23.14
CA VAL A 91 -1.22 22.36 -21.91
C VAL A 91 -1.19 20.84 -21.75
N LYS A 92 -0.51 20.35 -20.70
CA LYS A 92 -0.55 18.94 -20.32
C LYS A 92 -1.87 18.62 -19.64
N THR A 93 -2.43 17.45 -19.95
CA THR A 93 -3.71 17.00 -19.39
C THR A 93 -3.52 15.69 -18.65
N CYS A 94 -4.49 15.29 -17.83
CA CYS A 94 -4.52 14.01 -17.16
C CYS A 94 -5.97 13.61 -16.91
N SER A 95 -6.25 12.34 -16.66
CA SER A 95 -7.62 11.87 -16.44
C SER A 95 -7.75 10.83 -15.34
N LEU A 96 -8.94 10.76 -14.74
CA LEU A 96 -9.39 9.63 -13.95
C LEU A 96 -10.34 8.80 -14.83
N ASP A 97 -9.91 7.62 -15.23
CA ASP A 97 -10.71 6.65 -16.00
C ASP A 97 -11.34 5.65 -15.03
N VAL A 98 -12.67 5.64 -14.95
CA VAL A 98 -13.42 4.87 -13.96
C VAL A 98 -14.02 3.62 -14.62
N ASP A 99 -13.21 2.57 -14.80
CA ASP A 99 -13.63 1.33 -15.46
C ASP A 99 -14.74 0.56 -14.73
N LYS A 100 -14.70 0.57 -13.39
CA LYS A 100 -15.69 -0.08 -12.52
C LYS A 100 -16.23 0.94 -11.52
N VAL A 101 -17.33 1.59 -11.89
CA VAL A 101 -17.93 2.71 -11.14
C VAL A 101 -18.22 2.35 -9.67
N GLU A 102 -18.96 1.27 -9.42
CA GLU A 102 -19.33 0.88 -8.06
C GLU A 102 -18.11 0.47 -7.21
N HIS A 103 -17.12 -0.19 -7.82
CA HIS A 103 -15.89 -0.56 -7.11
C HIS A 103 -15.03 0.65 -6.79
N THR A 104 -14.92 1.61 -7.72
CA THR A 104 -14.19 2.87 -7.49
C THR A 104 -14.88 3.67 -6.39
N ARG A 105 -16.20 3.80 -6.44
CA ARG A 105 -17.01 4.48 -5.42
C ARG A 105 -16.81 3.88 -4.04
N ALA A 106 -16.94 2.55 -3.90
CA ALA A 106 -16.73 1.86 -2.63
C ALA A 106 -15.29 2.04 -2.12
N THR A 107 -14.30 1.94 -3.01
CA THR A 107 -12.89 2.15 -2.65
C THR A 107 -12.65 3.56 -2.15
N PHE A 108 -13.13 4.58 -2.88
CA PHE A 108 -12.92 5.98 -2.55
C PHE A 108 -13.59 6.36 -1.22
N ALA A 109 -14.79 5.83 -0.96
CA ALA A 109 -15.51 6.05 0.29
C ALA A 109 -14.71 5.59 1.53
N GLU A 110 -13.95 4.50 1.43
CA GLU A 110 -13.06 4.04 2.52
C GLU A 110 -11.99 5.06 2.89
N PHE A 111 -11.64 5.97 1.98
CA PHE A 111 -10.66 7.03 2.23
C PHE A 111 -11.31 8.41 2.40
N GLY A 112 -12.63 8.47 2.53
CA GLY A 112 -13.39 9.72 2.67
C GLY A 112 -13.43 10.54 1.38
N ILE A 113 -13.34 9.87 0.24
CA ILE A 113 -13.38 10.49 -1.08
C ILE A 113 -14.76 10.19 -1.70
N ASP A 114 -15.51 11.23 -2.04
CA ASP A 114 -16.76 11.09 -2.77
C ASP A 114 -16.50 11.18 -4.29
N LEU A 115 -16.67 10.06 -5.00
CA LEU A 115 -16.48 9.99 -6.44
C LEU A 115 -17.50 10.85 -7.20
N ASP A 116 -18.74 10.92 -6.72
CA ASP A 116 -19.80 11.67 -7.40
C ASP A 116 -19.60 13.17 -7.20
N GLU A 117 -19.12 13.59 -6.03
CA GLU A 117 -18.70 14.97 -5.78
C GLU A 117 -17.55 15.38 -6.71
N ILE A 118 -16.51 14.53 -6.85
CA ILE A 118 -15.41 14.78 -7.79
C ILE A 118 -15.91 14.93 -9.24
N ARG A 119 -16.92 14.15 -9.62
CA ARG A 119 -17.47 14.19 -10.98
C ARG A 119 -18.26 15.47 -11.28
N GLN A 120 -18.84 16.11 -10.27
CA GLN A 120 -19.67 17.30 -10.47
C GLN A 120 -18.85 18.45 -11.08
N GLY A 121 -19.33 18.96 -12.21
CA GLY A 121 -18.69 20.11 -12.87
C GLY A 121 -17.36 19.82 -13.58
N VAL A 122 -16.93 18.55 -13.64
CA VAL A 122 -15.68 18.17 -14.31
C VAL A 122 -15.96 17.64 -15.72
N PRO A 123 -15.22 18.06 -16.77
CA PRO A 123 -15.37 17.51 -18.11
C PRO A 123 -15.33 15.98 -18.12
N CYS A 124 -16.43 15.38 -18.57
CA CYS A 124 -16.70 13.96 -18.40
C CYS A 124 -16.96 13.30 -19.75
N VAL A 125 -16.10 12.38 -20.15
CA VAL A 125 -16.22 11.59 -21.39
C VAL A 125 -16.92 10.27 -21.09
N VAL A 126 -17.89 9.89 -21.91
CA VAL A 126 -18.57 8.59 -21.88
C VAL A 126 -18.55 7.99 -23.28
N GLY A 127 -18.15 6.73 -23.39
CA GLY A 127 -18.18 5.96 -24.65
C GLY A 127 -18.65 4.52 -24.46
N ASN A 128 -18.44 3.95 -23.28
CA ASN A 128 -19.22 2.82 -22.76
C ASN A 128 -20.14 3.37 -21.67
N PRO A 129 -21.48 3.20 -21.74
CA PRO A 129 -22.41 3.71 -20.73
C PRO A 129 -22.16 3.21 -19.30
N GLU A 130 -21.45 2.10 -19.13
CA GLU A 130 -21.12 1.53 -17.81
C GLU A 130 -19.94 2.22 -17.12
N ASN A 131 -19.21 3.07 -17.83
CA ASN A 131 -18.03 3.76 -17.29
C ASN A 131 -17.95 5.22 -17.76
N PHE A 132 -17.03 5.96 -17.15
CA PHE A 132 -16.80 7.35 -17.51
C PHE A 132 -15.37 7.74 -17.22
N ARG A 133 -14.95 8.84 -17.84
CA ARG A 133 -13.64 9.42 -17.63
C ARG A 133 -13.74 10.89 -17.31
N LEU A 134 -13.06 11.33 -16.26
CA LEU A 134 -12.95 12.74 -15.88
C LEU A 134 -11.63 13.30 -16.39
N LEU A 135 -11.68 14.41 -17.11
CA LEU A 135 -10.50 15.03 -17.72
C LEU A 135 -10.11 16.31 -16.99
N PHE A 136 -8.83 16.43 -16.66
CA PHE A 136 -8.23 17.55 -15.94
C PHE A 136 -7.03 18.12 -16.70
N VAL A 137 -6.63 19.33 -16.33
CA VAL A 137 -5.32 19.91 -16.69
C VAL A 137 -4.30 19.54 -15.61
N GLN A 138 -3.09 19.14 -16.01
CA GLN A 138 -2.02 18.88 -15.04
C GLN A 138 -1.57 20.21 -14.40
N PRO A 139 -1.36 20.25 -13.08
CA PRO A 139 -0.74 21.40 -12.44
C PRO A 139 0.64 21.71 -13.06
N PRO A 140 1.01 22.99 -13.23
CA PRO A 140 2.29 23.37 -13.83
C PRO A 140 3.49 22.73 -13.13
N GLY A 141 4.47 22.28 -13.91
CA GLY A 141 5.72 21.70 -13.39
C GLY A 141 5.62 20.25 -12.92
N LEU A 142 4.46 19.60 -13.05
CA LEU A 142 4.30 18.17 -12.77
C LEU A 142 4.36 17.32 -14.04
N ASP A 143 4.93 16.13 -13.88
CA ASP A 143 4.91 15.06 -14.86
C ASP A 143 4.31 13.81 -14.21
N LEU A 144 2.97 13.75 -14.23
CA LEU A 144 2.24 12.65 -13.60
C LEU A 144 2.39 11.35 -14.43
N PRO A 145 2.59 10.18 -13.77
CA PRO A 145 2.66 8.89 -14.46
C PRO A 145 1.26 8.36 -14.81
N LEU A 146 1.18 7.28 -15.59
CA LEU A 146 -0.02 6.45 -15.58
C LEU A 146 0.09 5.42 -14.47
N VAL A 147 -0.94 5.34 -13.63
CA VAL A 147 -1.07 4.35 -12.57
C VAL A 147 -2.49 3.79 -12.58
N GLN A 148 -2.66 2.55 -12.13
CA GLN A 148 -3.92 1.84 -12.22
C GLN A 148 -4.17 1.00 -10.97
N LEU A 149 -5.40 1.04 -10.47
CA LEU A 149 -5.85 0.08 -9.46
C LEU A 149 -6.39 -1.16 -10.15
N GLU A 150 -5.73 -2.30 -9.92
CA GLU A 150 -6.23 -3.59 -10.34
C GLU A 150 -6.58 -4.46 -9.13
N TRP A 151 -7.74 -5.11 -9.20
CA TRP A 151 -8.17 -6.11 -8.23
C TRP A 151 -8.23 -7.51 -8.87
N PRO A 152 -8.15 -8.59 -8.08
CA PRO A 152 -8.43 -9.93 -8.58
C PRO A 152 -9.85 -9.99 -9.17
N ASP A 153 -10.01 -10.68 -10.29
CA ASP A 153 -11.34 -10.94 -10.84
C ASP A 153 -12.09 -11.94 -9.95
N PRO A 154 -13.29 -11.60 -9.43
CA PRO A 154 -14.03 -12.47 -8.50
C PRO A 154 -14.51 -13.77 -9.17
N THR A 155 -14.63 -13.80 -10.49
CA THR A 155 -15.04 -14.99 -11.26
C THR A 155 -13.84 -15.86 -11.67
N ASN A 156 -12.64 -15.28 -11.70
CA ASN A 156 -11.42 -15.99 -12.05
C ASN A 156 -10.20 -15.37 -11.34
N PRO A 157 -9.77 -15.94 -10.20
CA PRO A 157 -8.67 -15.37 -9.40
C PRO A 157 -7.31 -15.26 -10.11
N LYS A 158 -7.14 -15.89 -11.29
CA LYS A 158 -5.93 -15.75 -12.12
C LYS A 158 -5.94 -14.50 -13.00
N LYS A 159 -7.09 -13.85 -13.15
CA LYS A 159 -7.28 -12.62 -13.89
C LYS A 159 -7.41 -11.44 -12.94
N LYS A 160 -7.27 -10.25 -13.51
CA LYS A 160 -7.49 -9.00 -12.83
C LYS A 160 -8.56 -8.20 -13.55
N ILE A 161 -9.24 -7.35 -12.80
CA ILE A 161 -10.08 -6.29 -13.33
C ILE A 161 -9.42 -4.95 -12.99
N THR A 162 -9.37 -4.05 -13.96
CA THR A 162 -9.03 -2.65 -13.70
C THR A 162 -10.23 -1.99 -13.05
N VAL A 163 -10.01 -1.37 -11.89
CA VAL A 163 -11.05 -0.66 -11.13
C VAL A 163 -11.15 0.79 -11.62
N PHE A 164 -10.00 1.47 -11.62
CA PHE A 164 -9.81 2.78 -12.23
C PHE A 164 -8.35 2.97 -12.64
N GLU A 165 -8.11 3.95 -13.50
CA GLU A 165 -6.78 4.42 -13.87
C GLU A 165 -6.66 5.93 -13.63
N LEU A 166 -5.51 6.37 -13.13
CA LEU A 166 -5.08 7.75 -13.20
C LEU A 166 -4.11 7.88 -14.37
N ARG A 167 -4.55 8.51 -15.45
CA ARG A 167 -3.87 8.49 -16.75
C ARG A 167 -3.20 9.83 -17.04
N ALA A 168 -1.90 9.78 -17.26
CA ALA A 168 -1.07 10.89 -17.68
C ALA A 168 0.12 10.35 -18.49
N GLY A 169 1.15 11.17 -18.69
CA GLY A 169 2.36 10.75 -19.38
C GLY A 169 2.12 10.49 -20.88
N ALA A 170 2.94 9.60 -21.45
CA ALA A 170 2.94 9.30 -22.89
C ALA A 170 1.80 8.33 -23.32
N ASN A 171 0.63 8.46 -22.70
CA ASN A 171 -0.59 7.71 -22.99
C ASN A 171 -1.61 8.58 -23.70
N GLN A 172 -2.71 7.96 -24.15
CA GLN A 172 -3.81 8.70 -24.77
C GLN A 172 -5.19 8.31 -24.28
N ASP A 173 -6.09 9.27 -24.44
CA ASP A 173 -7.52 9.12 -24.24
C ASP A 173 -8.30 9.46 -25.51
N VAL A 174 -9.20 8.56 -25.91
CA VAL A 174 -10.09 8.83 -27.04
C VAL A 174 -11.12 9.88 -26.64
N LEU A 175 -11.22 10.95 -27.43
CA LEU A 175 -12.10 12.08 -27.17
C LEU A 175 -13.36 12.06 -28.07
N PRO A 176 -14.48 12.64 -27.60
CA PRO A 176 -15.64 12.91 -28.45
C PRO A 176 -15.29 13.74 -29.70
N PRO A 177 -16.03 13.63 -30.82
CA PRO A 177 -17.11 12.68 -31.10
C PRO A 177 -16.60 11.40 -31.78
N SER A 178 -15.46 10.85 -31.31
CA SER A 178 -14.93 9.58 -31.85
C SER A 178 -15.92 8.42 -31.71
N LEU A 179 -15.71 7.33 -32.46
CA LEU A 179 -16.54 6.12 -32.38
C LEU A 179 -15.88 5.02 -31.55
N HIS A 180 -16.58 4.49 -30.55
CA HIS A 180 -16.17 3.31 -29.78
C HIS A 180 -16.26 2.03 -30.63
N PRO A 181 -15.41 1.00 -30.40
CA PRO A 181 -15.50 -0.29 -31.10
C PRO A 181 -16.86 -1.01 -30.98
N LEU A 182 -17.68 -0.63 -30.01
CA LEU A 182 -19.06 -1.14 -29.82
C LEU A 182 -20.08 -0.42 -30.73
N GLY A 183 -19.65 0.52 -31.57
CA GLY A 183 -20.52 1.33 -32.41
C GLY A 183 -21.18 2.50 -31.70
N ILE A 184 -20.76 2.83 -30.47
CA ILE A 184 -21.29 3.93 -29.66
C ILE A 184 -20.36 5.14 -29.82
N GLU A 185 -20.91 6.34 -30.03
CA GLU A 185 -20.10 7.56 -30.07
C GLU A 185 -19.63 7.96 -28.67
N TYR A 186 -18.37 8.39 -28.57
CA TYR A 186 -17.90 9.08 -27.39
C TYR A 186 -18.58 10.44 -27.29
N GLN A 187 -19.11 10.76 -26.12
CA GLN A 187 -19.81 12.01 -25.84
C GLN A 187 -19.26 12.67 -24.58
N TRP A 188 -19.42 14.00 -24.52
CA TRP A 188 -19.21 14.75 -23.29
C TRP A 188 -20.50 14.70 -22.45
N ALA A 189 -20.52 13.86 -21.41
CA ALA A 189 -21.60 13.84 -20.43
C ALA A 189 -21.59 15.12 -19.57
N HIS A 190 -20.40 15.67 -19.33
CA HIS A 190 -20.23 17.05 -18.90
C HIS A 190 -19.27 17.72 -19.89
N PRO A 191 -19.67 18.83 -20.53
CA PRO A 191 -18.89 19.45 -21.60
C PRO A 191 -17.59 20.06 -21.08
N LEU A 192 -16.69 20.36 -22.02
CA LEU A 192 -15.55 21.22 -21.73
C LEU A 192 -16.03 22.64 -21.40
N PRO A 193 -15.35 23.36 -20.49
CA PRO A 193 -15.65 24.76 -20.25
C PRO A 193 -15.42 25.58 -21.53
N SER A 194 -16.18 26.67 -21.65
CA SER A 194 -16.08 27.59 -22.79
C SER A 194 -14.75 28.34 -22.77
N ASP A 195 -14.30 28.79 -21.59
CA ASP A 195 -12.96 29.32 -21.38
C ASP A 195 -12.00 28.16 -21.03
N PRO A 196 -10.96 27.89 -21.85
CA PRO A 196 -9.97 26.85 -21.54
C PRO A 196 -9.23 27.04 -20.21
N SER A 197 -9.14 28.27 -19.70
CA SER A 197 -8.50 28.57 -18.41
C SER A 197 -9.33 28.12 -17.20
N GLU A 198 -10.62 27.86 -17.39
CA GLU A 198 -11.51 27.30 -16.37
C GLU A 198 -11.44 25.76 -16.29
N HIS A 199 -10.62 25.11 -17.13
CA HIS A 199 -10.47 23.65 -17.08
C HIS A 199 -9.86 23.24 -15.74
N PRO A 200 -10.55 22.40 -14.94
CA PRO A 200 -10.11 22.10 -13.58
C PRO A 200 -8.81 21.30 -13.55
N THR A 201 -7.98 21.57 -12.55
CA THR A 201 -6.91 20.65 -12.13
C THR A 201 -7.51 19.52 -11.28
N PRO A 202 -6.81 18.37 -11.11
CA PRO A 202 -7.27 17.32 -10.20
C PRO A 202 -7.46 17.87 -8.78
N PRO A 203 -8.52 17.47 -8.06
CA PRO A 203 -8.67 17.75 -6.64
C PRO A 203 -7.44 17.32 -5.84
N ALA A 204 -7.13 18.03 -4.76
CA ALA A 204 -5.91 17.82 -3.97
C ALA A 204 -5.74 16.36 -3.51
N VAL A 205 -6.83 15.69 -3.15
CA VAL A 205 -6.79 14.27 -2.73
C VAL A 205 -6.41 13.33 -3.88
N LEU A 206 -6.92 13.56 -5.10
CA LEU A 206 -6.53 12.77 -6.27
C LEU A 206 -5.08 13.06 -6.65
N LEU A 207 -4.65 14.32 -6.58
CA LEU A 207 -3.27 14.69 -6.88
C LEU A 207 -2.29 14.03 -5.90
N ASN A 208 -2.61 14.06 -4.61
CA ASN A 208 -1.85 13.37 -3.57
C ASN A 208 -1.81 11.85 -3.82
N MET A 209 -2.95 11.23 -4.11
CA MET A 209 -3.03 9.81 -4.48
C MET A 209 -2.11 9.48 -5.66
N TRP A 210 -2.06 10.35 -6.66
CA TRP A 210 -1.25 10.19 -7.84
C TRP A 210 0.25 10.29 -7.56
N GLN A 211 0.67 11.31 -6.81
CA GLN A 211 2.08 11.56 -6.49
C GLN A 211 2.64 10.52 -5.51
N HIS A 212 1.81 9.99 -4.62
CA HIS A 212 2.18 9.01 -3.60
C HIS A 212 1.64 7.61 -3.91
N TRP A 213 1.49 7.27 -5.19
CA TRP A 213 0.84 6.03 -5.63
C TRP A 213 1.40 4.76 -4.96
N ALA A 214 2.72 4.69 -4.75
CA ALA A 214 3.35 3.53 -4.12
C ALA A 214 2.87 3.28 -2.67
N GLU A 215 2.45 4.32 -1.97
CA GLU A 215 1.88 4.23 -0.62
C GLU A 215 0.37 3.97 -0.66
N TRP A 216 -0.34 4.55 -1.64
CA TRP A 216 -1.78 4.39 -1.83
C TRP A 216 -2.15 3.00 -2.36
N GLU A 217 -1.40 2.45 -3.32
CA GLU A 217 -1.74 1.22 -4.03
C GLU A 217 -1.98 0.02 -3.10
N PRO A 218 -1.10 -0.28 -2.11
CA PRO A 218 -1.36 -1.36 -1.16
C PRO A 218 -2.65 -1.14 -0.35
N GLN A 219 -2.95 0.11 0.01
CA GLN A 219 -4.16 0.45 0.77
C GLN A 219 -5.42 0.30 -0.06
N LEU A 220 -5.39 0.76 -1.31
CA LEU A 220 -6.49 0.63 -2.27
C LEU A 220 -6.73 -0.83 -2.65
N LYS A 221 -5.68 -1.64 -2.78
CA LYS A 221 -5.80 -3.10 -2.95
C LYS A 221 -6.41 -3.77 -1.73
N ALA A 222 -6.09 -3.27 -0.53
CA ALA A 222 -6.67 -3.75 0.71
C ALA A 222 -8.15 -3.38 0.90
N ALA A 223 -8.71 -2.51 0.07
CA ALA A 223 -10.14 -2.20 0.07
C ALA A 223 -10.97 -3.17 -0.80
N CYS A 224 -10.32 -4.13 -1.48
CA CYS A 224 -11.02 -5.13 -2.28
C CYS A 224 -11.82 -6.09 -1.38
N PRO A 225 -13.17 -6.14 -1.48
CA PRO A 225 -14.00 -6.90 -0.54
C PRO A 225 -13.79 -8.41 -0.56
N TRP A 226 -13.24 -8.95 -1.63
CA TRP A 226 -13.02 -10.39 -1.83
C TRP A 226 -11.53 -10.76 -1.90
N ALA A 227 -10.62 -9.79 -1.72
CA ALA A 227 -9.21 -10.11 -1.68
C ALA A 227 -8.89 -10.91 -0.41
N ARG A 228 -8.10 -11.97 -0.56
CA ARG A 228 -7.53 -12.66 0.59
C ARG A 228 -6.43 -11.79 1.18
N HIS A 229 -6.68 -11.21 2.34
CA HIS A 229 -5.65 -10.55 3.12
C HIS A 229 -4.94 -11.58 3.98
N ALA A 230 -3.61 -11.45 4.13
CA ALA A 230 -2.91 -12.19 5.16
C ALA A 230 -3.51 -11.74 6.50
N THR A 231 -4.08 -12.67 7.26
CA THR A 231 -4.55 -12.39 8.60
C THR A 231 -3.34 -11.92 9.40
N PRO A 232 -3.34 -10.69 9.95
CA PRO A 232 -2.29 -10.29 10.87
C PRO A 232 -2.24 -11.32 12.00
N SER A 233 -1.04 -11.72 12.42
CA SER A 233 -0.95 -12.57 13.60
C SER A 233 -1.56 -11.80 14.75
N SER A 234 -2.60 -12.33 15.38
CA SER A 234 -2.90 -11.92 16.75
C SER A 234 -1.70 -12.31 17.60
N ALA A 235 -1.29 -11.46 18.55
CA ALA A 235 -0.37 -11.92 19.58
C ALA A 235 -0.95 -13.20 20.23
N PRO A 236 -0.11 -14.16 20.68
CA PRO A 236 -0.60 -15.41 21.23
C PRO A 236 -1.58 -15.13 22.38
N THR A 237 -2.82 -15.64 22.23
CA THR A 237 -3.85 -15.58 23.28
C THR A 237 -3.26 -16.20 24.54
N ARG A 238 -3.11 -15.38 25.59
CA ARG A 238 -2.63 -15.84 26.89
C ARG A 238 -3.65 -16.84 27.43
N THR A 239 -3.17 -18.00 27.91
CA THR A 239 -3.99 -19.11 28.42
C THR A 239 -5.05 -18.58 29.39
N GLU A 240 -6.31 -18.90 29.12
CA GLU A 240 -7.49 -18.45 29.88
C GLU A 240 -7.29 -18.70 31.38
N SER A 241 -7.08 -17.62 32.14
CA SER A 241 -7.36 -17.62 33.57
C SER A 241 -8.86 -17.45 33.74
N THR A 242 -9.51 -18.32 34.51
CA THR A 242 -10.96 -18.32 34.82
C THR A 242 -11.47 -17.09 35.59
N SER A 243 -10.65 -16.05 35.74
CA SER A 243 -11.00 -14.73 36.26
C SER A 243 -10.85 -13.70 35.14
N LEU A 244 -11.90 -12.89 34.88
CA LEU A 244 -11.86 -11.73 33.99
C LEU A 244 -10.57 -10.94 34.26
N SER A 245 -9.65 -10.95 33.30
CA SER A 245 -8.41 -10.19 33.46
C SER A 245 -8.74 -8.70 33.38
N VAL A 246 -7.91 -7.85 33.99
CA VAL A 246 -8.04 -6.39 33.88
C VAL A 246 -8.11 -5.94 32.41
N ILE A 247 -7.41 -6.65 31.52
CA ILE A 247 -7.41 -6.40 30.08
C ILE A 247 -8.78 -6.71 29.47
N ASP A 248 -9.39 -7.85 29.81
CA ASP A 248 -10.72 -8.20 29.32
C ASP A 248 -11.77 -7.20 29.81
N ALA A 249 -11.68 -6.78 31.08
CA ALA A 249 -12.57 -5.77 31.65
C ALA A 249 -12.37 -4.40 30.98
N PHE A 250 -11.14 -4.03 30.63
CA PHE A 250 -10.84 -2.80 29.88
C PHE A 250 -11.44 -2.84 28.48
N ASN A 251 -11.20 -3.92 27.74
CA ASN A 251 -11.73 -4.14 26.39
C ASN A 251 -13.28 -4.21 26.37
N ALA A 252 -13.92 -4.57 27.48
CA ALA A 252 -15.38 -4.61 27.57
C ALA A 252 -16.03 -3.22 27.69
N VAL A 253 -15.30 -2.21 28.19
CA VAL A 253 -15.83 -0.85 28.41
C VAL A 253 -15.21 0.21 27.50
N HIS A 254 -14.13 -0.12 26.80
CA HIS A 254 -13.47 0.74 25.83
C HIS A 254 -13.51 0.15 24.43
N ASP A 255 -13.80 0.99 23.44
CA ASP A 255 -13.75 0.61 22.03
C ASP A 255 -12.51 1.21 21.33
N VAL A 256 -12.05 0.53 20.28
CA VAL A 256 -10.87 0.93 19.52
C VAL A 256 -11.03 2.30 18.84
N ARG A 257 -12.24 2.69 18.44
CA ARG A 257 -12.48 3.96 17.71
C ARG A 257 -12.28 5.12 18.66
N GLY A 258 -12.88 5.07 19.85
CA GLY A 258 -12.72 6.09 20.88
C GLY A 258 -11.27 6.31 21.26
N ILE A 259 -10.49 5.22 21.40
CA ILE A 259 -9.06 5.32 21.72
C ILE A 259 -8.29 5.99 20.57
N LEU A 260 -8.51 5.58 19.32
CA LEU A 260 -7.87 6.20 18.16
C LEU A 260 -8.19 7.71 18.09
N GLU A 261 -9.46 8.08 18.20
CA GLU A 261 -9.92 9.46 18.11
C GLU A 261 -9.35 10.33 19.23
N GLN A 262 -9.28 9.80 20.47
CA GLN A 262 -8.66 10.49 21.61
C GLN A 262 -7.17 10.80 21.36
N HIS A 263 -6.47 9.98 20.58
CA HIS A 263 -5.06 10.15 20.26
C HIS A 263 -4.83 10.85 18.91
N GLY A 264 -5.86 11.54 18.38
CA GLY A 264 -5.74 12.41 17.21
C GLY A 264 -5.77 11.68 15.86
N TYR A 265 -6.14 10.40 15.84
CA TYR A 265 -6.40 9.70 14.58
C TYR A 265 -7.71 10.20 13.98
N GLN A 266 -7.67 10.61 12.72
CA GLN A 266 -8.85 11.17 12.05
C GLN A 266 -9.57 10.09 11.26
N ARG A 267 -10.85 9.87 11.55
CA ARG A 267 -11.70 8.98 10.74
C ARG A 267 -11.80 9.53 9.31
N ARG A 268 -11.62 8.66 8.32
CA ARG A 268 -11.73 9.01 6.89
C ARG A 268 -12.83 8.23 6.20
N GLY A 269 -12.89 6.92 6.44
CA GLY A 269 -13.96 6.06 5.96
C GLY A 269 -14.68 5.35 7.10
N GLU A 270 -15.46 4.33 6.75
CA GLU A 270 -16.13 3.51 7.75
C GLU A 270 -15.11 2.76 8.63
N HIS A 271 -14.10 2.16 8.00
CA HIS A 271 -13.12 1.32 8.66
C HIS A 271 -11.70 1.88 8.65
N ARG A 272 -11.49 3.13 8.24
CA ARG A 272 -10.15 3.71 8.08
C ARG A 272 -9.92 5.00 8.82
N TYR A 273 -8.72 5.09 9.39
CA TYR A 273 -8.21 6.25 10.10
C TYR A 273 -6.90 6.73 9.51
N LEU A 274 -6.75 8.05 9.50
CA LEU A 274 -5.52 8.76 9.19
C LEU A 274 -4.71 8.96 10.49
N PRO A 275 -3.49 8.41 10.59
CA PRO A 275 -2.60 8.69 11.71
C PRO A 275 -2.25 10.18 11.81
N PRO A 276 -2.11 10.75 13.01
CA PRO A 276 -1.75 12.16 13.20
C PRO A 276 -0.36 12.51 12.64
N ASN A 277 0.52 11.51 12.49
CA ASN A 277 1.86 11.65 11.93
C ASN A 277 1.99 11.20 10.47
N SER A 278 0.87 11.08 9.75
CA SER A 278 0.86 10.74 8.32
C SER A 278 1.32 11.92 7.48
N THR A 279 2.39 11.75 6.71
CA THR A 279 2.89 12.76 5.77
C THR A 279 2.28 12.61 4.38
N SER A 280 1.89 11.38 3.99
CA SER A 280 1.28 11.12 2.69
C SER A 280 -0.22 11.37 2.65
N GLY A 281 -0.88 11.58 3.79
CA GLY A 281 -2.33 11.79 3.84
C GLY A 281 -3.16 10.52 3.68
N VAL A 282 -2.51 9.36 3.60
CA VAL A 282 -3.16 8.05 3.42
C VAL A 282 -3.77 7.56 4.74
N ALA A 283 -5.05 7.17 4.70
CA ALA A 283 -5.75 6.51 5.81
C ALA A 283 -5.30 5.04 5.95
N SER A 284 -4.12 4.84 6.55
CA SER A 284 -3.40 3.56 6.59
C SER A 284 -3.80 2.63 7.74
N VAL A 285 -4.53 3.14 8.73
CA VAL A 285 -5.01 2.37 9.89
C VAL A 285 -6.39 1.83 9.56
N ARG A 286 -6.57 0.52 9.71
CA ARG A 286 -7.78 -0.22 9.36
C ARG A 286 -8.38 -0.89 10.58
N ILE A 287 -9.69 -0.84 10.72
CA ILE A 287 -10.45 -1.69 11.63
C ILE A 287 -10.85 -2.95 10.86
N LEU A 288 -10.41 -4.11 11.34
CA LEU A 288 -10.69 -5.41 10.75
C LEU A 288 -12.08 -5.90 11.18
N ASP A 289 -12.61 -6.91 10.48
CA ASP A 289 -13.90 -7.54 10.82
C ASP A 289 -13.92 -8.14 12.24
N THR A 290 -12.74 -8.46 12.79
CA THR A 290 -12.58 -8.92 14.18
C THR A 290 -12.77 -7.81 15.21
N GLY A 291 -12.91 -6.55 14.78
CA GLY A 291 -12.92 -5.36 15.64
C GLY A 291 -11.52 -4.85 16.01
N MET A 292 -10.45 -5.56 15.63
CA MET A 292 -9.07 -5.15 15.91
C MET A 292 -8.56 -4.11 14.93
N VAL A 293 -7.57 -3.33 15.36
CA VAL A 293 -6.89 -2.30 14.58
C VAL A 293 -5.61 -2.85 13.97
N TYR A 294 -5.38 -2.58 12.70
CA TYR A 294 -4.12 -2.89 12.02
C TYR A 294 -3.59 -1.67 11.28
N SER A 295 -2.32 -1.35 11.48
CA SER A 295 -1.65 -0.31 10.71
C SER A 295 -0.67 -0.91 9.71
N SER A 296 -0.48 -0.18 8.61
CA SER A 296 0.49 -0.53 7.57
C SER A 296 1.37 0.65 7.17
N ASN A 297 1.35 1.73 7.96
CA ASN A 297 2.21 2.89 7.78
C ASN A 297 3.44 2.76 8.69
N GLY A 298 4.63 2.81 8.07
CA GLY A 298 5.92 2.76 8.76
C GLY A 298 6.12 3.77 9.90
N SER A 299 5.48 4.95 9.84
CA SER A 299 5.58 5.94 10.91
C SER A 299 4.57 5.71 12.05
N CYS A 300 3.54 4.91 11.85
CA CYS A 300 2.48 4.72 12.84
C CYS A 300 2.96 3.79 13.97
N PRO A 301 2.80 4.16 15.26
CA PRO A 301 3.17 3.29 16.39
C PRO A 301 2.47 1.93 16.39
N LEU A 302 1.27 1.84 15.80
CA LEU A 302 0.47 0.62 15.66
C LEU A 302 0.92 -0.28 14.48
N ASN A 303 2.03 0.05 13.80
CA ASN A 303 2.57 -0.74 12.69
C ASN A 303 3.72 -1.64 13.19
N ASP A 304 3.41 -2.57 14.09
CA ASP A 304 4.36 -3.54 14.62
C ASP A 304 4.20 -4.96 14.02
N GLY A 305 3.32 -5.10 13.03
CA GLY A 305 3.00 -6.35 12.35
C GLY A 305 1.81 -7.11 12.94
N HIS A 306 1.23 -6.66 14.05
CA HIS A 306 0.10 -7.31 14.71
C HIS A 306 -1.19 -6.49 14.60
N ALA A 307 -2.31 -7.17 14.81
CA ALA A 307 -3.58 -6.50 15.06
C ALA A 307 -3.73 -6.23 16.56
N HIS A 308 -4.32 -5.09 16.90
CA HIS A 308 -4.43 -4.58 18.26
C HIS A 308 -5.89 -4.47 18.69
N ASP A 309 -6.20 -4.90 19.90
CA ASP A 309 -7.46 -4.59 20.57
C ASP A 309 -7.43 -3.19 21.20
N ALA A 310 -8.48 -2.82 21.92
CA ALA A 310 -8.58 -1.52 22.57
C ALA A 310 -7.45 -1.31 23.60
N PHE A 311 -7.20 -2.29 24.47
CA PHE A 311 -6.14 -2.21 25.46
C PHE A 311 -4.75 -2.07 24.82
N ASP A 312 -4.45 -2.82 23.76
CA ASP A 312 -3.19 -2.72 23.03
C ASP A 312 -3.01 -1.34 22.40
N CYS A 313 -4.04 -0.80 21.75
CA CYS A 313 -3.99 0.56 21.22
C CYS A 313 -3.69 1.58 22.32
N TRP A 314 -4.39 1.49 23.45
CA TRP A 314 -4.18 2.40 24.57
C TRP A 314 -2.79 2.25 25.19
N ARG A 315 -2.33 1.01 25.39
CA ARG A 315 -0.97 0.70 25.89
C ARG A 315 0.11 1.27 24.98
N ILE A 316 -0.02 1.12 23.67
CA ILE A 316 0.98 1.61 22.71
C ILE A 316 0.97 3.14 22.65
N LEU A 317 -0.20 3.76 22.56
CA LEU A 317 -0.34 5.19 22.30
C LEU A 317 -0.14 6.05 23.56
N GLU A 318 -0.62 5.61 24.72
CA GLU A 318 -0.56 6.38 25.98
C GLU A 318 0.64 5.97 26.85
N HIS A 319 1.01 4.69 26.84
CA HIS A 319 2.02 4.11 27.74
C HIS A 319 3.30 3.66 27.03
N GLY A 320 3.49 4.00 25.75
CA GLY A 320 4.69 3.65 25.00
C GLY A 320 4.94 2.15 24.87
N GLY A 321 3.89 1.33 25.00
CA GLY A 321 3.97 -0.12 24.93
C GLY A 321 4.17 -0.84 26.28
N GLU A 322 4.35 -0.11 27.39
CA GLU A 322 4.69 -0.70 28.69
C GLU A 322 3.51 -1.41 29.38
N VAL A 323 3.47 -2.75 29.25
CA VAL A 323 2.36 -3.59 29.72
C VAL A 323 2.09 -3.43 31.23
N ARG A 324 3.13 -3.43 32.07
CA ARG A 324 2.93 -3.37 33.54
C ARG A 324 2.31 -2.07 33.98
N THR A 325 2.72 -0.96 33.37
CA THR A 325 2.21 0.38 33.66
C THR A 325 0.76 0.49 33.18
N ALA A 326 0.48 0.05 31.96
CA ALA A 326 -0.87 0.06 31.40
C ALA A 326 -1.85 -0.81 32.20
N VAL A 327 -1.48 -2.04 32.58
CA VAL A 327 -2.36 -2.92 33.37
C VAL A 327 -2.67 -2.32 34.75
N ARG A 328 -1.68 -1.71 35.42
CA ARG A 328 -1.89 -1.06 36.72
C ARG A 328 -2.86 0.12 36.60
N GLU A 329 -2.67 0.96 35.60
CA GLU A 329 -3.54 2.12 35.41
C GLU A 329 -4.94 1.70 34.97
N ALA A 330 -5.07 0.68 34.12
CA ALA A 330 -6.37 0.09 33.78
C ALA A 330 -7.09 -0.48 35.02
N ALA A 331 -6.39 -1.18 35.91
CA ALA A 331 -6.99 -1.66 37.16
C ALA A 331 -7.52 -0.52 38.02
N ARG A 332 -6.76 0.58 38.12
CA ARG A 332 -7.16 1.80 38.83
C ARG A 332 -8.39 2.45 38.21
N LEU A 333 -8.43 2.57 36.88
CA LEU A 333 -9.56 3.15 36.14
C LEU A 333 -10.84 2.30 36.29
N LEU A 334 -10.70 0.98 36.35
CA LEU A 334 -11.80 0.03 36.48
C LEU A 334 -12.21 -0.25 37.94
N GLY A 335 -11.50 0.32 38.93
CA GLY A 335 -11.74 0.03 40.35
C GLY A 335 -11.42 -1.42 40.75
N MET A 336 -10.54 -2.07 40.00
CA MET A 336 -10.09 -3.46 40.20
C MET A 336 -8.76 -3.54 40.97
N ASP A 337 -8.32 -2.44 41.57
CA ASP A 337 -7.17 -2.44 42.47
C ASP A 337 -7.41 -3.49 43.56
N ALA A 338 -6.58 -4.53 43.58
CA ALA A 338 -6.66 -5.56 44.59
C ALA A 338 -6.58 -4.87 45.96
N VAL A 339 -7.63 -5.03 46.77
CA VAL A 339 -7.54 -4.86 48.22
C VAL A 339 -6.39 -5.76 48.63
N ALA A 340 -5.24 -5.17 48.94
CA ALA A 340 -4.09 -5.90 49.45
C ALA A 340 -4.56 -6.59 50.73
N THR A 341 -4.87 -7.88 50.64
CA THR A 341 -5.15 -8.72 51.80
C THR A 341 -3.87 -8.76 52.60
N ALA A 342 -3.84 -7.94 53.66
CA ALA A 342 -2.80 -7.97 54.67
C ALA A 342 -2.68 -9.39 55.19
N ILE A 343 -1.57 -10.06 54.87
CA ILE A 343 -1.17 -11.27 55.58
C ILE A 343 -0.79 -10.80 56.99
N PRO A 344 -1.48 -11.26 58.06
CA PRO A 344 -1.11 -10.86 59.40
C PRO A 344 0.27 -11.43 59.74
N ALA A 345 1.15 -10.58 60.24
CA ALA A 345 2.49 -10.94 60.68
C ALA A 345 2.43 -11.95 61.84
N ILE A 346 3.13 -13.08 61.70
CA ILE A 346 3.34 -14.03 62.79
C ILE A 346 4.41 -13.45 63.74
N PRO A 347 4.23 -13.46 65.08
CA PRO A 347 5.18 -12.87 66.02
C PRO A 347 6.42 -13.75 66.21
N ALA A 348 7.57 -13.09 66.37
CA ALA A 348 8.86 -13.72 66.62
C ALA A 348 8.98 -14.31 68.04
N THR A 349 9.46 -15.54 68.14
CA THR A 349 10.03 -16.12 69.37
C THR A 349 11.33 -16.86 69.05
N GLN A 350 12.36 -16.58 69.84
CA GLN A 350 13.71 -17.18 69.92
C GLN A 350 13.94 -17.55 71.40
N PRO A 351 15.01 -18.27 71.81
CA PRO A 351 15.80 -19.33 71.17
C PRO A 351 16.14 -20.50 72.14
N HIS A 352 16.40 -21.70 71.63
CA HIS A 352 17.29 -22.76 72.20
C HIS A 352 17.50 -23.76 71.05
N GLY A 353 18.64 -24.34 70.70
CA GLY A 353 20.01 -24.43 71.19
C GLY A 353 20.62 -25.62 70.42
N GLU A 354 21.89 -25.51 70.02
CA GLU A 354 22.76 -26.52 69.37
C GLU A 354 22.69 -26.73 67.84
N ALA A 355 23.72 -26.13 67.21
CA ALA A 355 24.60 -26.67 66.18
C ALA A 355 24.00 -27.37 64.94
N ALA A 356 23.98 -26.64 63.82
CA ALA A 356 24.79 -26.98 62.64
C ALA A 356 24.55 -25.97 61.49
N THR A 357 25.66 -25.36 61.04
CA THR A 357 25.94 -25.01 59.63
C THR A 357 25.01 -24.01 58.91
N VAL A 358 25.52 -22.80 58.63
CA VAL A 358 25.98 -22.35 57.29
C VAL A 358 26.27 -20.84 57.37
N ALA A 359 27.43 -20.50 56.82
CA ALA A 359 28.09 -19.21 56.85
C ALA A 359 27.29 -18.05 56.20
N ARG A 360 27.39 -16.87 56.83
CA ARG A 360 27.34 -15.57 56.15
C ARG A 360 28.74 -14.96 56.21
N ILE A 361 29.43 -14.93 55.07
CA ILE A 361 30.45 -13.92 54.79
C ILE A 361 30.04 -13.24 53.50
N ALA A 362 29.90 -11.92 53.61
CA ALA A 362 29.81 -10.98 52.51
C ALA A 362 31.09 -11.06 51.67
N THR A 363 30.98 -11.31 50.37
CA THR A 363 31.94 -10.76 49.39
C THR A 363 31.37 -10.87 47.99
N VAL A 364 31.55 -9.78 47.24
CA VAL A 364 31.61 -9.68 45.77
C VAL A 364 31.87 -11.04 45.09
N ALA A 365 30.93 -11.52 44.28
CA ALA A 365 31.12 -12.73 43.47
C ALA A 365 30.94 -12.39 41.97
N VAL A 366 32.08 -12.29 41.32
CA VAL A 366 32.27 -12.43 39.87
C VAL A 366 31.54 -13.69 39.40
N ALA A 367 30.58 -13.56 38.47
CA ALA A 367 29.87 -14.69 37.90
C ALA A 367 30.83 -15.51 37.02
N ASN A 368 31.21 -16.71 37.46
CA ASN A 368 31.97 -17.65 36.64
C ASN A 368 31.04 -18.33 35.59
N PRO A 369 31.51 -18.55 34.35
CA PRO A 369 30.74 -19.27 33.34
C PRO A 369 30.67 -20.78 33.67
N VAL A 370 29.48 -21.37 33.53
CA VAL A 370 29.27 -22.83 33.60
C VAL A 370 29.19 -23.39 32.18
N ARG A 371 29.75 -24.57 31.92
CA ARG A 371 29.71 -25.24 30.62
C ARG A 371 28.96 -26.58 30.71
N CYS A 372 28.24 -26.92 29.65
CA CYS A 372 27.71 -28.27 29.47
C CYS A 372 28.85 -29.25 29.13
N ILE A 373 28.91 -30.39 29.80
CA ILE A 373 29.91 -31.44 29.55
C ILE A 373 29.78 -32.02 28.13
N ASP A 374 28.56 -32.13 27.60
CA ASP A 374 28.32 -32.80 26.32
C ASP A 374 28.62 -31.92 25.08
N CYS A 375 28.55 -30.60 25.20
CA CYS A 375 28.61 -29.70 24.03
C CYS A 375 29.51 -28.45 24.16
N ARG A 376 30.18 -28.23 25.30
CA ARG A 376 31.17 -27.15 25.56
C ARG A 376 30.72 -25.69 25.30
N HIS A 377 29.43 -25.41 25.06
CA HIS A 377 28.90 -24.05 24.94
C HIS A 377 28.62 -23.43 26.33
N GLY A 378 28.85 -22.12 26.49
CA GLY A 378 28.72 -21.39 27.77
C GLY A 378 27.54 -20.42 27.83
N ARG A 379 27.05 -20.13 29.04
CA ARG A 379 26.08 -19.05 29.34
C ARG A 379 26.47 -18.32 30.63
N MET A 380 26.08 -17.04 30.75
CA MET A 380 25.97 -16.33 32.04
C MET A 380 24.63 -16.66 32.69
N ALA A 381 24.62 -16.93 34.00
CA ALA A 381 23.40 -17.09 34.79
C ALA A 381 22.86 -15.72 35.24
N LEU A 382 21.55 -15.49 35.12
CA LEU A 382 20.86 -14.39 35.78
C LEU A 382 20.27 -14.90 37.10
N PRO A 383 20.21 -14.09 38.17
CA PRO A 383 19.56 -14.49 39.41
C PRO A 383 18.03 -14.48 39.23
N ASP A 384 17.37 -15.46 39.83
CA ASP A 384 15.90 -15.67 39.94
C ASP A 384 15.22 -16.50 38.83
N ASP A 385 15.84 -17.62 38.42
CA ASP A 385 15.21 -18.64 37.58
C ASP A 385 14.62 -19.79 38.44
N GLU A 386 13.58 -19.50 39.23
CA GLU A 386 12.67 -20.53 39.74
C GLU A 386 11.43 -20.58 38.85
N LEU A 387 11.48 -21.31 37.73
CA LEU A 387 10.36 -22.05 37.12
C LEU A 387 10.80 -22.80 35.84
N GLY A 388 10.78 -24.12 35.96
CA GLY A 388 10.89 -25.17 34.94
C GLY A 388 10.78 -24.86 33.43
N ALA A 389 11.73 -25.49 32.72
CA ALA A 389 11.49 -26.35 31.55
C ALA A 389 11.55 -25.78 30.12
N TRP A 390 12.41 -24.81 29.82
CA TRP A 390 12.90 -24.61 28.44
C TRP A 390 14.41 -24.41 28.39
N ARG A 391 15.13 -25.44 27.91
CA ARG A 391 16.59 -25.43 27.78
C ARG A 391 16.96 -25.25 26.32
N LEU A 392 17.39 -24.05 25.93
CA LEU A 392 17.83 -23.74 24.56
C LEU A 392 19.36 -23.90 24.44
N CYS A 393 19.79 -24.88 23.65
CA CYS A 393 21.19 -25.05 23.25
C CYS A 393 21.39 -24.44 21.85
N SER A 394 22.34 -23.50 21.69
CA SER A 394 22.70 -22.93 20.40
C SER A 394 23.90 -23.65 19.80
N ALA A 395 23.82 -24.05 18.53
CA ALA A 395 24.98 -24.50 17.76
C ALA A 395 25.07 -23.77 16.41
N GLY A 396 26.30 -23.37 16.05
CA GLY A 396 26.77 -23.31 14.66
C GLY A 396 26.64 -21.98 13.90
N LYS A 397 27.79 -21.49 13.42
CA LYS A 397 27.96 -20.37 12.48
C LYS A 397 27.16 -20.60 11.19
N GLY A 398 26.46 -19.58 10.70
CA GLY A 398 25.89 -19.56 9.35
C GLY A 398 24.36 -19.58 9.28
N GLY A 399 23.67 -18.65 9.94
CA GLY A 399 22.45 -18.00 9.43
C GLY A 399 21.25 -18.86 8.96
N ARG A 400 21.12 -20.12 9.38
CA ARG A 400 19.88 -20.91 9.20
C ARG A 400 19.49 -21.54 10.52
N PHE A 401 18.40 -21.07 11.10
CA PHE A 401 17.81 -21.66 12.30
C PHE A 401 17.07 -22.93 11.91
N ALA A 402 17.56 -24.08 12.34
CA ALA A 402 16.79 -25.32 12.40
C ALA A 402 16.63 -25.68 13.88
N TYR A 403 15.40 -25.67 14.38
CA TYR A 403 15.09 -26.08 15.73
C TYR A 403 15.04 -27.62 15.79
N GLN A 404 15.90 -28.23 16.58
CA GLN A 404 15.77 -29.62 17.01
C GLN A 404 15.81 -29.65 18.53
N GLU A 405 14.78 -30.24 19.14
CA GLU A 405 14.69 -30.45 20.58
C GLU A 405 15.63 -31.59 21.00
N HIS A 406 16.59 -31.30 21.89
CA HIS A 406 17.39 -32.33 22.57
C HIS A 406 17.44 -32.05 24.07
N TYR A 407 17.28 -33.10 24.88
CA TYR A 407 17.30 -33.06 26.34
C TYR A 407 18.69 -33.51 26.87
N CYS A 408 19.43 -32.63 27.55
CA CYS A 408 20.71 -32.95 28.22
C CYS A 408 20.63 -32.75 29.74
N THR A 409 21.26 -33.65 30.52
CA THR A 409 21.05 -33.81 31.98
C THR A 409 22.28 -33.63 32.89
N ALA A 410 23.48 -33.23 32.41
CA ALA A 410 24.67 -33.04 33.27
C ALA A 410 25.52 -31.78 32.97
N TRP A 411 26.00 -31.08 34.01
CA TRP A 411 26.74 -29.79 33.95
C TRP A 411 27.87 -29.71 35.00
N GLU A 412 29.04 -29.13 34.65
CA GLU A 412 30.19 -28.88 35.57
C GLU A 412 30.79 -27.46 35.38
N ALA A 413 31.34 -26.87 36.43
CA ALA A 413 31.94 -25.53 36.43
C ALA A 413 33.41 -25.54 35.99
N THR A 414 33.83 -24.60 35.12
CA THR A 414 35.26 -24.47 34.70
C THR A 414 35.75 -23.02 34.74
N ALA A 415 37.03 -22.84 35.11
CA ALA A 415 37.67 -21.55 35.38
C ALA A 415 37.92 -20.69 34.12
N ALA A 416 37.90 -19.38 34.32
CA ALA A 416 37.88 -18.32 33.31
C ALA A 416 39.18 -18.19 32.47
N ILE A 417 39.01 -17.88 31.18
CA ILE A 417 40.04 -17.26 30.33
C ILE A 417 39.38 -16.07 29.64
N GLU A 418 39.96 -14.89 29.83
CA GLU A 418 39.55 -13.61 29.24
C GLU A 418 39.76 -13.61 27.71
N SER A 419 38.82 -13.05 26.94
CA SER A 419 39.10 -12.63 25.56
C SER A 419 38.28 -11.40 25.14
N GLU A 420 38.98 -10.48 24.51
CA GLU A 420 38.61 -9.13 24.06
C GLU A 420 37.32 -9.02 23.24
N SER A 421 36.62 -7.90 23.43
CA SER A 421 35.43 -7.48 22.71
C SER A 421 35.76 -6.89 21.33
N GLN A 422 35.20 -7.46 20.25
CA GLN A 422 35.17 -6.83 18.92
C GLN A 422 33.83 -6.10 18.67
N PRO A 423 33.85 -4.96 17.96
CA PRO A 423 32.63 -4.20 17.64
C PRO A 423 31.79 -4.85 16.53
N ALA A 424 30.48 -4.59 16.56
CA ALA A 424 29.49 -5.14 15.63
C ALA A 424 29.76 -4.75 14.16
N PRO A 425 29.46 -5.63 13.18
CA PRO A 425 29.66 -5.34 11.76
C PRO A 425 28.63 -4.33 11.22
N PRO A 426 29.03 -3.47 10.25
CA PRO A 426 28.14 -2.49 9.65
C PRO A 426 27.08 -3.13 8.72
N PRO A 427 25.94 -2.43 8.50
CA PRO A 427 24.85 -2.94 7.67
C PRO A 427 25.26 -3.14 6.20
N PRO A 428 24.62 -4.08 5.47
CA PRO A 428 24.99 -4.38 4.09
C PRO A 428 24.69 -3.21 3.14
N PRO A 429 25.54 -2.95 2.13
CA PRO A 429 25.35 -1.84 1.21
C PRO A 429 24.14 -2.05 0.26
N PRO A 430 23.45 -0.96 -0.13
CA PRO A 430 22.26 -1.01 -0.98
C PRO A 430 22.60 -1.37 -2.42
N LYS A 431 21.98 -2.41 -2.98
CA LYS A 431 22.17 -2.86 -4.37
C LYS A 431 21.86 -1.75 -5.40
N LEU A 432 22.58 -1.78 -6.52
CA LEU A 432 22.37 -0.90 -7.68
C LEU A 432 20.90 -0.77 -8.07
N ALA A 433 20.40 0.45 -8.00
CA ALA A 433 19.09 0.83 -8.51
C ALA A 433 19.25 1.57 -9.85
N ALA A 434 18.34 1.32 -10.79
CA ALA A 434 18.39 1.81 -12.18
C ALA A 434 18.38 3.35 -12.38
N ARG A 435 18.41 4.15 -11.30
CA ARG A 435 18.36 5.62 -11.32
C ARG A 435 19.66 6.31 -10.86
N GLN A 436 20.74 5.57 -10.58
CA GLN A 436 22.01 6.14 -10.10
C GLN A 436 22.84 6.77 -11.22
N THR A 437 23.48 7.92 -10.96
CA THR A 437 24.42 8.53 -11.91
C THR A 437 25.67 7.64 -12.09
N PRO A 438 26.42 7.75 -13.19
CA PRO A 438 27.65 6.99 -13.39
C PRO A 438 28.65 7.11 -12.21
N GLU A 439 28.76 8.31 -11.62
CA GLU A 439 29.63 8.58 -10.47
C GLU A 439 29.14 7.85 -9.21
N GLN A 440 27.84 7.82 -8.98
CA GLN A 440 27.25 7.09 -7.84
C GLN A 440 27.41 5.58 -7.99
N ARG A 441 27.33 5.06 -9.22
CA ARG A 441 27.57 3.63 -9.50
C ARG A 441 29.02 3.25 -9.25
N GLN A 442 29.96 4.08 -9.69
CA GLN A 442 31.38 3.87 -9.42
C GLN A 442 31.68 3.91 -7.92
N GLN A 443 31.09 4.85 -7.17
CA GLN A 443 31.26 4.93 -5.72
C GLN A 443 30.75 3.68 -4.99
N CYS A 444 29.61 3.13 -5.41
CA CYS A 444 29.11 1.89 -4.83
C CYS A 444 29.97 0.67 -5.19
N PHE A 445 30.47 0.62 -6.43
CA PHE A 445 31.42 -0.41 -6.88
C PHE A 445 32.71 -0.37 -6.04
N ASP A 446 33.33 0.79 -5.89
CA ASP A 446 34.57 0.98 -5.14
C ASP A 446 34.40 0.63 -3.66
N ALA A 447 33.25 1.00 -3.07
CA ALA A 447 32.93 0.64 -1.69
C ALA A 447 32.83 -0.88 -1.48
N ARG A 448 32.29 -1.62 -2.47
CA ARG A 448 32.18 -3.07 -2.43
C ARG A 448 33.52 -3.77 -2.63
N VAL A 449 34.36 -3.25 -3.52
CA VAL A 449 35.75 -3.70 -3.68
C VAL A 449 36.53 -3.52 -2.38
N ALA A 450 36.42 -2.36 -1.72
CA ALA A 450 37.08 -2.09 -0.44
C ALA A 450 36.58 -2.99 0.71
N GLU A 451 35.35 -3.50 0.63
CA GLU A 451 34.83 -4.48 1.58
C GLU A 451 35.49 -5.85 1.40
N PHE A 452 35.61 -6.33 0.16
CA PHE A 452 36.29 -7.59 -0.13
C PHE A 452 37.78 -7.54 0.20
N MET A 453 38.44 -6.40 -0.03
CA MET A 453 39.82 -6.20 0.40
C MET A 453 39.97 -6.24 1.92
N ARG A 454 39.03 -5.66 2.68
CA ARG A 454 39.01 -5.78 4.15
C ARG A 454 38.75 -7.21 4.63
N ALA A 455 38.09 -8.03 3.81
CA ALA A 455 37.93 -9.46 4.05
C ALA A 455 39.16 -10.30 3.63
N GLY A 456 40.26 -9.66 3.20
CA GLY A 456 41.54 -10.30 2.91
C GLY A 456 41.78 -10.65 1.45
N MET A 457 40.92 -10.21 0.52
CA MET A 457 41.15 -10.40 -0.92
C MET A 457 42.16 -9.39 -1.48
N THR A 458 42.89 -9.78 -2.53
CA THR A 458 43.69 -8.83 -3.31
C THR A 458 42.76 -7.89 -4.11
N LEU A 459 43.27 -6.74 -4.55
CA LEU A 459 42.47 -5.76 -5.30
C LEU A 459 41.88 -6.36 -6.59
N ASP A 460 42.65 -7.18 -7.30
CA ASP A 460 42.21 -7.82 -8.55
C ASP A 460 41.10 -8.86 -8.30
N GLU A 461 41.23 -9.65 -7.24
CA GLU A 461 40.21 -10.62 -6.83
C GLU A 461 38.93 -9.93 -6.35
N ALA A 462 39.06 -8.86 -5.55
CA ALA A 462 37.95 -8.07 -5.05
C ALA A 462 37.19 -7.36 -6.19
N THR A 463 37.91 -6.84 -7.18
CA THR A 463 37.33 -6.19 -8.37
C THR A 463 36.58 -7.21 -9.23
N ALA A 464 37.19 -8.38 -9.48
CA ALA A 464 36.54 -9.45 -10.24
C ALA A 464 35.30 -10.02 -9.53
N ALA A 465 35.36 -10.18 -8.20
CA ALA A 465 34.22 -10.62 -7.39
C ALA A 465 33.07 -9.61 -7.41
N THR A 466 33.38 -8.31 -7.30
CA THR A 466 32.39 -7.24 -7.32
C THR A 466 31.68 -7.16 -8.68
N ALA A 467 32.42 -7.23 -9.79
CA ALA A 467 31.83 -7.29 -11.13
C ALA A 467 30.94 -8.55 -11.34
N LYS A 468 31.34 -9.68 -10.75
CA LYS A 468 30.56 -10.94 -10.81
C LYS A 468 29.26 -10.88 -10.00
N GLU A 469 29.20 -10.05 -8.96
CA GLU A 469 27.97 -9.74 -8.22
C GLU A 469 27.01 -8.81 -8.98
N GLY A 470 27.39 -8.36 -10.19
CA GLY A 470 26.55 -7.56 -11.07
C GLY A 470 26.59 -6.07 -10.76
N TRP A 471 27.68 -5.59 -10.15
CA TRP A 471 27.92 -4.17 -9.92
C TRP A 471 28.51 -3.44 -11.12
#